data_AF-H8GUV8-F1
#
_entry.id   AF-H8GUV8-F1
#
_cell.length_a   1.000
_cell.length_b   1.000
_cell.length_c   1.000
_cell.angle_alpha   90.00
_cell.angle_beta   90.00
_cell.angle_gamma   90.00
#
_symmetry.space_group_name_H-M   'P 1'
#
loop_
_entity.id
_entity.type
_entity.pdbx_description
1 polymer ?
#
loop_
_entity_poly.entity_id
_entity_poly.type
_entity_poly.pdbx_seq_one_letter_code
_entity_poly.pdbx_strand_id
1 'polypeptide(L)' 'MDACGRPGSAVTRLSPDFLRRRNALWAELRATPPEQPEFEATLGQLMALVGWSRAQVLAGLGLGEAEVPAPHSGS' A
#
# COMPACT_ATOMS: atom_id res chain seq x y z
N MET A 1 25.29 34.25 -12.05
CA MET A 1 23.98 34.89 -12.21
C MET A 1 23.35 34.35 -13.48
N ASP A 2 22.23 33.66 -13.58
CA ASP A 2 21.31 32.99 -12.67
C ASP A 2 20.49 32.10 -13.62
N ALA A 3 20.41 30.78 -13.37
CA ALA A 3 19.31 29.91 -13.82
C ALA A 3 19.56 28.49 -13.34
N CYS A 4 19.37 28.27 -12.04
CA CYS A 4 19.12 26.95 -11.51
C CYS A 4 17.79 26.45 -12.10
N GLY A 5 17.86 25.72 -13.21
CA GLY A 5 16.72 25.00 -13.79
C GLY A 5 16.29 23.89 -12.85
N ARG A 6 15.48 24.21 -11.85
CA ARG A 6 14.84 23.22 -10.99
C ARG A 6 13.94 22.36 -11.88
N PRO A 7 14.16 21.03 -12.01
CA PRO A 7 13.13 20.17 -12.55
C PRO A 7 11.96 20.28 -11.59
N GLY A 8 10.83 20.82 -12.08
CA GLY A 8 9.59 20.81 -11.34
C GLY A 8 9.31 19.39 -10.93
N SER A 9 9.38 19.12 -9.62
CA SER A 9 8.86 17.89 -9.03
C SER A 9 7.45 17.73 -9.57
N ALA A 10 7.27 16.76 -10.48
CA ALA A 10 5.95 16.32 -10.88
C ALA A 10 5.30 15.78 -9.60
N VAL A 11 4.58 16.66 -8.89
CA VAL A 11 3.65 16.23 -7.85
C VAL A 11 2.64 15.41 -8.63
N THR A 12 2.82 14.09 -8.63
CA THR A 12 1.92 13.14 -9.25
C THR A 12 0.52 13.55 -8.83
N ARG A 13 -0.29 14.06 -9.77
CA ARG A 13 -1.68 14.43 -9.49
C ARG A 13 -2.42 13.12 -9.27
N LEU A 14 -2.42 12.64 -8.04
CA LEU A 14 -3.23 11.50 -7.64
C LEU A 14 -4.68 11.92 -7.85
N SER A 15 -5.32 11.32 -8.85
CA SER A 15 -6.71 11.64 -9.18
C SER A 15 -7.62 11.33 -7.99
N PRO A 16 -8.77 12.02 -7.83
CA PRO A 16 -9.69 11.77 -6.71
C PRO A 16 -10.17 10.31 -6.67
N ASP A 17 -10.30 9.66 -7.83
CA ASP A 17 -10.64 8.24 -7.91
C ASP A 17 -9.57 7.33 -7.32
N PHE A 18 -8.30 7.59 -7.65
CA PHE A 18 -7.16 6.88 -7.08
C PHE A 18 -7.12 7.01 -5.56
N LEU A 19 -7.31 8.23 -5.04
CA LEU A 19 -7.32 8.47 -3.60
C LEU A 19 -8.46 7.74 -2.90
N ARG A 20 -9.66 7.72 -3.50
CA ARG A 20 -10.80 6.95 -2.97
C ARG A 20 -10.50 5.46 -2.93
N ARG A 21 -9.98 4.89 -4.02
CA ARG A 21 -9.65 3.45 -4.09
C ARG A 21 -8.56 3.07 -3.09
N ARG A 22 -7.49 3.86 -3.00
CA ARG A 22 -6.42 3.66 -2.02
C ARG A 22 -6.96 3.73 -0.59
N ASN A 23 -7.76 4.74 -0.27
CA ASN A 23 -8.32 4.90 1.07
C ASN A 23 -9.30 3.78 1.43
N ALA A 24 -10.10 3.29 0.48
CA ALA A 24 -10.99 2.15 0.68
C ALA A 24 -10.20 0.89 1.03
N LEU A 25 -9.16 0.56 0.24
CA LEU A 25 -8.28 -0.59 0.53
C LEU A 25 -7.58 -0.48 1.89
N TRP A 26 -7.16 0.73 2.27
CA TRP A 26 -6.61 1.00 3.60
C TRP A 26 -7.62 0.83 4.73
N ALA A 27 -8.90 1.11 4.49
CA ALA A 27 -9.96 0.90 5.48
C ALA A 27 -10.24 -0.60 5.65
N GLU A 28 -10.37 -1.32 4.54
CA GLU A 28 -10.56 -2.77 4.51
C GLU A 28 -9.42 -3.49 5.25
N LEU A 29 -8.15 -3.17 4.96
CA LEU A 29 -7.00 -3.77 5.66
C LEU A 29 -6.99 -3.55 7.18
N ARG A 30 -7.56 -2.43 7.67
CA ARG A 30 -7.66 -2.17 9.11
C ARG A 30 -8.86 -2.87 9.75
N ALA A 31 -9.90 -3.15 8.97
CA ALA A 31 -11.08 -3.85 9.43
C ALA A 31 -10.91 -5.38 9.38
N THR A 32 -10.07 -5.88 8.47
CA THR A 32 -9.81 -7.31 8.30
C THR A 32 -8.63 -7.76 9.17
N PRO A 33 -8.78 -8.84 9.96
CA PRO A 33 -7.67 -9.43 10.69
C PRO A 33 -6.61 -10.00 9.74
N PRO A 34 -5.30 -9.89 10.07
CA PRO A 34 -4.20 -10.36 9.22
C PRO A 34 -4.19 -11.88 8.95
N GLU A 35 -4.91 -12.66 9.75
CA GLU A 35 -5.05 -14.10 9.61
C GLU A 35 -6.03 -14.51 8.50
N GLN A 36 -6.86 -13.58 8.04
CA GLN A 36 -7.90 -13.87 7.05
C GLN A 36 -7.34 -13.84 5.62
N PRO A 37 -7.81 -14.73 4.73
CA PRO A 37 -7.40 -14.71 3.32
C PRO A 37 -7.79 -13.41 2.60
N GLU A 38 -8.88 -12.76 3.05
CA GLU A 38 -9.32 -11.46 2.54
C GLU A 38 -8.29 -10.35 2.79
N PHE A 39 -7.51 -10.46 3.87
CA PHE A 39 -6.45 -9.50 4.19
C PHE A 39 -5.35 -9.55 3.12
N GLU A 40 -4.84 -10.75 2.80
CA GLU A 40 -3.79 -10.91 1.79
C GLU A 40 -4.29 -10.52 0.39
N ALA A 41 -5.55 -10.81 0.06
CA ALA A 41 -6.17 -10.37 -1.19
C ALA A 41 -6.25 -8.84 -1.30
N THR A 42 -6.64 -8.16 -0.22
CA THR A 42 -6.70 -6.69 -0.15
C THR A 42 -5.30 -6.07 -0.16
N LEU A 43 -4.35 -6.70 0.53
CA LEU A 43 -2.94 -6.31 0.58
C LEU A 43 -2.32 -6.33 -0.82
N GLY A 44 -2.53 -7.41 -1.57
CA GLY A 44 -2.07 -7.53 -2.97
C GLY A 44 -2.68 -6.45 -3.88
N GLN A 45 -3.96 -6.14 -3.72
CA GLN A 45 -4.61 -5.06 -4.48
C GLN A 45 -4.02 -3.68 -4.14
N LEU A 46 -3.75 -3.40 -2.86
CA LEU A 46 -3.15 -2.15 -2.45
C LEU A 46 -1.71 -2.04 -2.96
N MET A 47 -0.91 -3.11 -2.83
CA MET A 47 0.45 -3.17 -3.37
C MET A 47 0.49 -2.89 -4.87
N ALA A 48 -0.39 -3.52 -5.65
CA ALA A 48 -0.51 -3.27 -7.09
C ALA A 48 -0.94 -1.83 -7.41
N LEU A 49 -1.77 -1.22 -6.55
CA LEU A 49 -2.27 0.13 -6.75
C LEU A 49 -1.22 1.21 -6.45
N VAL A 50 -0.46 1.07 -5.35
CA VAL A 50 0.50 2.09 -4.91
C VAL A 50 1.95 1.77 -5.27
N GLY A 51 2.23 0.55 -5.74
CA GLY A 51 3.57 0.08 -6.09
C GLY A 51 4.47 -0.15 -4.87
N TRP A 52 3.89 -0.44 -3.70
CA TRP A 52 4.64 -0.69 -2.47
C TRP A 52 4.84 -2.19 -2.25
N SER A 53 5.96 -2.53 -1.61
CA SER A 53 6.22 -3.89 -1.14
C SER A 53 5.33 -4.24 0.05
N ARG A 54 5.09 -5.55 0.26
CA ARG A 54 4.32 -6.07 1.40
C ARG A 54 4.76 -5.47 2.72
N ALA A 55 6.06 -5.50 3.01
CA ALA A 55 6.67 -4.93 4.20
C ALA A 55 6.33 -3.44 4.41
N GLN A 56 6.31 -2.64 3.34
CA GLN A 56 6.01 -1.20 3.43
C GLN A 56 4.54 -0.94 3.76
N VAL A 57 3.64 -1.73 3.18
CA VAL A 57 2.20 -1.64 3.48
C VAL A 57 1.93 -2.09 4.92
N LEU A 58 2.53 -3.20 5.35
CA LEU A 58 2.42 -3.70 6.73
C LEU A 58 2.94 -2.69 7.75
N ALA A 59 4.11 -2.08 7.49
CA ALA A 59 4.63 -0.99 8.31
C ALA A 59 3.65 0.20 8.41
N GLY A 60 2.91 0.49 7.33
CA GLY A 60 1.85 1.50 7.32
C GLY A 60 0.60 1.13 8.13
N LEU A 61 0.40 -0.15 8.43
CA LEU A 61 -0.60 -0.66 9.39
C LEU A 61 -0.07 -0.70 10.83
N GLY A 62 1.24 -0.50 11.03
CA GLY A 62 1.91 -0.74 12.31
C GLY A 62 2.18 -2.22 12.60
N LEU A 63 2.17 -3.07 11.56
CA LEU A 63 2.39 -4.51 11.65
C LEU A 63 3.78 -4.87 11.10
N GLY A 64 4.45 -5.83 11.75
CA GLY A 64 5.65 -6.48 11.23
C GLY A 64 5.33 -7.67 10.33
N GLU A 65 6.24 -8.00 9.40
CA GLU A 65 6.15 -9.22 8.58
C GLU A 65 6.16 -10.51 9.43
N ALA A 66 6.72 -10.46 10.64
CA ALA A 66 6.72 -11.58 11.57
C ALA A 66 5.37 -11.75 12.31
N GLU A 67 4.58 -10.70 12.40
CA GLU A 67 3.26 -10.71 13.08
C GLU A 67 2.15 -11.17 12.14
N VAL A 68 2.28 -10.87 10.85
CA VAL A 68 1.34 -11.33 9.84
C VAL A 68 1.83 -12.67 9.30
N PRO A 69 1.09 -13.78 9.48
CA PRO A 69 1.50 -15.07 8.94
C PRO A 69 1.78 -14.92 7.45
N ALA A 70 2.91 -15.47 7.00
CA ALA A 70 3.23 -15.47 5.58
C ALA A 70 2.08 -16.17 4.84
N PRO A 71 1.68 -15.68 3.65
CA PRO A 71 0.68 -16.39 2.85
C PRO A 71 1.19 -17.81 2.71
N HIS A 72 0.38 -18.77 3.15
CA HIS A 72 0.72 -20.19 3.13
C HIS A 72 1.06 -20.56 1.69
N SER A 73 2.35 -20.48 1.34
CA SER A 73 2.89 -21.08 0.14
C SER A 73 2.91 -22.55 0.47
N GLY A 74 1.74 -23.18 0.33
CA GLY A 74 1.63 -24.63 0.30
C GLY A 74 2.60 -25.13 -0.76
N SER A 75 3.47 -26.03 -0.34
CA SER A 75 4.42 -26.77 -1.19
C SER A 75 3.75 -27.48 -2.36
#